data_AF-A0A2S5JFT6-F1
#
_entry.id   AF-A0A2S5JFT6-F1
#
_cell.length_a   1.000
_cell.length_b   1.000
_cell.length_c   1.000
_cell.angle_alpha   90.00
_cell.angle_beta   90.00
_cell.angle_gamma   90.00
#
_symmetry.space_group_name_H-M   'P 1'
#
loop_
_entity.id
_entity.type
_entity.pdbx_description
1 polymer ?
#
loop_
_entity_poly.entity_id
_entity_poly.type
_entity_poly.pdbx_seq_one_letter_code
_entity_poly.pdbx_strand_id
1 'polypeptide(L)'
;MARCCESTTVPAIVKPPDTRKAVGIGGAVIGHGADHIIINDLMKAAAATSAAELIRAQDFIEGTLLSRFDNPAEGRVVMVAQRLHEMDPPGYHIEKGTYRHLNLPAIAETHERIPIGRGQFPERRPGDLLFPERLDRETL
;
A
#
# COMPACT_ATOMS: atom_id res chain seq x y z
N MET A 1 -0.82 28.80 51.18
CA MET A 1 -1.69 28.16 50.17
C MET A 1 -1.15 28.48 48.78
N ALA A 2 -0.53 27.50 48.13
CA ALA A 2 -0.30 27.52 46.69
C ALA A 2 -0.27 26.05 46.25
N ARG A 3 -1.37 25.62 45.62
CA ARG A 3 -1.45 24.31 44.96
C ARG A 3 -0.55 24.41 43.72
N CYS A 4 0.56 23.67 43.72
CA CYS A 4 1.34 23.45 42.52
C CYS A 4 0.58 22.43 41.68
N CYS A 5 0.08 22.85 40.52
CA CYS A 5 -0.49 21.96 39.52
C CYS A 5 0.60 20.96 39.07
N GLU A 6 0.40 19.69 39.37
CA GLU A 6 1.10 18.60 38.71
C GLU A 6 0.65 18.59 37.24
N SER A 7 1.57 18.98 36.37
CA SER A 7 1.46 18.76 34.93
C SER A 7 1.59 17.26 34.70
N THR A 8 0.47 16.59 34.43
CA THR A 8 0.45 15.22 33.92
C THR A 8 1.09 15.25 32.53
N THR A 9 2.41 15.13 32.49
CA THR A 9 3.13 14.85 31.26
C THR A 9 2.75 13.43 30.88
N VAL A 10 1.76 13.30 29.99
CA VAL A 10 1.51 12.03 29.30
C VAL A 10 2.85 11.65 28.65
N PRO A 11 3.41 10.47 28.93
CA PRO A 11 4.66 10.09 28.30
C PRO A 11 4.38 10.05 26.79
N ALA A 12 4.93 11.01 26.05
CA ALA A 12 5.03 10.90 24.62
C ALA A 12 5.87 9.63 24.38
N ILE A 13 5.21 8.57 23.93
CA ILE A 13 5.90 7.39 23.41
C ILE A 13 6.60 7.89 22.15
N VAL A 14 7.84 8.38 22.33
CA VAL A 14 8.71 8.71 21.22
C VAL A 14 9.03 7.39 20.55
N LYS A 15 8.50 7.20 19.33
CA LYS A 15 8.78 6.05 18.48
C LYS A 15 10.32 5.93 18.36
N PRO A 16 10.92 4.77 18.66
CA PRO A 16 12.31 4.54 18.34
C PRO A 16 12.51 4.71 16.83
N PRO A 17 13.59 5.36 16.37
CA PRO A 17 13.95 5.30 14.96
C PRO A 17 13.99 3.83 14.52
N ASP A 18 13.49 3.56 13.32
CA ASP A 18 13.55 2.24 12.65
C ASP A 18 12.60 1.14 13.16
N THR A 19 11.37 1.48 13.55
CA THR A 19 10.33 0.46 13.87
C THR A 19 9.40 0.15 12.70
N ARG A 20 9.04 -1.14 12.54
CA ARG A 20 8.03 -1.64 11.58
C ARG A 20 6.82 -2.17 12.36
N LYS A 21 5.61 -1.79 11.92
CA LYS A 21 4.34 -2.35 12.41
C LYS A 21 3.53 -2.91 11.23
N ALA A 22 2.97 -4.11 11.39
CA ALA A 22 2.06 -4.71 10.41
C ALA A 22 0.66 -4.78 11.00
N VAL A 23 -0.35 -4.41 10.20
CA VAL A 23 -1.76 -4.37 10.60
C VAL A 23 -2.62 -4.90 9.45
N GLY A 24 -3.72 -5.57 9.77
CA GLY A 24 -4.77 -5.89 8.81
C GLY A 24 -5.84 -4.80 8.76
N ILE A 25 -6.81 -4.92 7.84
CA ILE A 25 -8.00 -4.06 7.81
C ILE A 25 -8.70 -4.12 9.16
N GLY A 26 -9.07 -2.96 9.71
CA GLY A 26 -9.71 -2.85 11.02
C GLY A 26 -8.75 -3.00 12.21
N GLY A 27 -7.46 -3.22 11.96
CA GLY A 27 -6.44 -3.25 13.00
C GLY A 27 -6.13 -1.87 13.57
N ALA A 28 -5.85 -1.80 14.88
CA ALA A 28 -5.53 -0.55 15.55
C ALA A 28 -4.13 -0.04 15.16
N VAL A 29 -4.10 1.08 14.42
CA VAL A 29 -2.88 1.81 14.04
C VAL A 29 -2.65 3.05 14.94
N ILE A 30 -3.42 3.20 16.01
CA ILE A 30 -3.36 4.35 16.92
C ILE A 30 -2.02 4.38 17.68
N GLY A 31 -1.43 5.56 17.80
CA GLY A 31 -0.18 5.79 18.54
C GLY A 31 1.10 5.43 17.78
N HIS A 32 1.01 5.10 16.48
CA HIS A 32 2.19 4.82 15.64
C HIS A 32 2.19 5.67 14.39
N GLY A 33 3.10 6.64 14.35
CA GLY A 33 3.42 7.41 13.17
C GLY A 33 4.24 6.62 12.14
N ALA A 34 4.21 7.05 10.90
CA ALA A 34 4.91 6.43 9.78
C ALA A 34 5.52 7.49 8.85
N ASP A 35 6.70 7.19 8.32
CA ASP A 35 7.30 7.91 7.18
C ASP A 35 6.96 7.21 5.86
N HIS A 36 6.79 5.88 5.93
CA HIS A 36 6.53 5.00 4.80
C HIS A 36 5.38 4.05 5.13
N ILE A 37 4.46 3.88 4.18
CA ILE A 37 3.37 2.93 4.27
C ILE A 37 3.47 1.96 3.09
N ILE A 38 3.53 0.66 3.38
CA ILE A 38 3.49 -0.40 2.38
C ILE A 38 2.14 -1.10 2.50
N ILE A 39 1.36 -1.06 1.42
CA ILE A 39 0.04 -1.70 1.35
C ILE A 39 0.20 -2.93 0.46
N ASN A 40 0.00 -4.13 1.02
CA ASN A 40 0.00 -5.38 0.28
C ASN A 40 -1.41 -5.99 0.29
N ASP A 41 -1.99 -6.21 -0.89
CA ASP A 41 -3.27 -6.91 -1.08
C ASP A 41 -4.33 -6.56 -0.03
N LEU A 42 -4.75 -5.30 0.00
CA LEU A 42 -5.70 -4.81 0.99
C LEU A 42 -7.07 -5.49 0.84
N MET A 43 -7.38 -6.11 -0.30
CA MET A 43 -8.68 -6.73 -0.56
C MET A 43 -8.51 -8.17 -1.04
N LYS A 44 -9.39 -9.06 -0.57
CA LYS A 44 -9.52 -10.42 -1.10
C LYS A 44 -10.38 -10.39 -2.38
N ALA A 45 -10.06 -11.25 -3.34
CA ALA A 45 -10.83 -11.37 -4.59
C ALA A 45 -12.35 -11.53 -4.38
N ALA A 46 -12.76 -12.37 -3.42
CA ALA A 46 -14.18 -12.58 -3.10
C ALA A 46 -14.90 -11.33 -2.57
N ALA A 47 -14.17 -10.35 -2.02
CA ALA A 47 -14.76 -9.11 -1.51
C ALA A 47 -14.92 -8.04 -2.61
N ALA A 48 -14.27 -8.21 -3.76
CA ALA A 48 -14.26 -7.21 -4.84
C ALA A 48 -15.61 -7.04 -5.55
N THR A 49 -16.56 -7.95 -5.32
CA THR A 49 -17.95 -7.87 -5.82
C THR A 49 -18.86 -7.03 -4.92
N SER A 50 -18.40 -6.65 -3.72
CA SER A 50 -19.19 -5.90 -2.75
C SER A 50 -18.79 -4.44 -2.75
N ALA A 51 -19.70 -3.57 -3.19
CA ALA A 51 -19.53 -2.12 -3.12
C ALA A 51 -19.20 -1.63 -1.69
N ALA A 52 -19.80 -2.26 -0.67
CA ALA A 52 -19.53 -1.90 0.73
C ALA A 52 -18.12 -2.29 1.19
N GLU A 53 -17.53 -3.37 0.66
CA GLU A 53 -16.12 -3.72 0.94
C GLU A 53 -15.15 -2.80 0.18
N LEU A 54 -15.48 -2.45 -1.07
CA LEU A 54 -14.70 -1.50 -1.89
C LEU A 54 -14.58 -0.15 -1.19
N ILE A 55 -15.71 0.41 -0.76
CA ILE A 55 -15.75 1.69 -0.01
C ILE A 55 -14.97 1.56 1.30
N ARG A 56 -15.18 0.48 2.07
CA ARG A 56 -14.43 0.29 3.33
C ARG A 56 -12.93 0.22 3.15
N ALA A 57 -12.45 -0.39 2.06
CA ALA A 57 -11.02 -0.45 1.78
C ALA A 57 -10.46 0.94 1.45
N GLN A 58 -11.19 1.75 0.68
CA GLN A 58 -10.82 3.14 0.38
C GLN A 58 -10.82 4.00 1.65
N ASP A 59 -11.87 3.92 2.47
CA ASP A 59 -11.98 4.64 3.74
C ASP A 59 -10.85 4.26 4.71
N PHE A 60 -10.47 2.97 4.74
CA PHE A 60 -9.35 2.53 5.56
C PHE A 60 -8.02 3.14 5.10
N ILE A 61 -7.79 3.27 3.80
CA ILE A 61 -6.60 3.94 3.27
C ILE A 61 -6.59 5.40 3.71
N GLU A 62 -7.62 6.18 3.36
CA GLU A 62 -7.63 7.63 3.59
C GLU A 62 -7.73 7.97 5.08
N GLY A 63 -8.68 7.37 5.79
CA GLY A 63 -8.97 7.70 7.19
C GLY A 63 -8.00 7.08 8.18
N THR A 64 -7.48 5.87 7.91
CA THR A 64 -6.67 5.14 8.89
C THR A 64 -5.20 5.10 8.53
N LEU A 65 -4.83 4.71 7.29
CA LEU A 65 -3.43 4.55 6.92
C LEU A 65 -2.75 5.90 6.68
N LEU A 66 -3.27 6.73 5.77
CA LEU A 66 -2.64 8.00 5.40
C LEU A 66 -2.60 9.00 6.57
N SER A 67 -3.54 8.90 7.52
CA SER A 67 -3.51 9.71 8.75
C SER A 67 -2.38 9.35 9.71
N ARG A 68 -1.58 8.30 9.43
CA ARG A 68 -0.39 7.94 10.22
C ARG A 68 0.86 8.69 9.81
N PHE A 69 0.85 9.43 8.69
CA PHE A 69 2.04 10.17 8.30
C PHE A 69 2.39 11.22 9.35
N ASP A 70 3.60 11.13 9.90
CA ASP A 70 4.12 12.13 10.83
C ASP A 70 4.35 13.47 10.11
N ASN A 71 4.84 13.40 8.86
CA ASN A 71 4.89 14.52 7.92
C ASN A 71 4.23 14.12 6.58
N PRO A 72 2.96 14.50 6.35
CA PRO A 72 2.25 14.16 5.11
C PRO A 72 2.92 14.69 3.83
N ALA A 73 3.72 15.75 3.91
CA ALA A 73 4.40 16.32 2.74
C ALA A 73 5.60 15.47 2.27
N GLU A 74 6.18 14.68 3.17
CA GLU A 74 7.35 13.82 2.87
C GLU A 74 6.98 12.33 2.83
N GLY A 75 5.80 11.98 3.35
CA GLY A 75 5.27 10.63 3.43
C GLY A 75 5.23 9.90 2.09
N ARG A 76 5.59 8.61 2.12
CA ARG A 76 5.62 7.75 0.93
C ARG A 76 4.71 6.56 1.08
N VAL A 77 3.94 6.26 0.05
CA VAL A 77 3.12 5.04 -0.04
C VAL A 77 3.63 4.18 -1.18
N VAL A 78 3.77 2.89 -0.92
CA VAL A 78 3.95 1.86 -1.96
C VAL A 78 2.82 0.86 -1.82
N MET A 79 2.03 0.73 -2.87
CA MET A 79 0.99 -0.30 -2.95
C MET A 79 1.43 -1.38 -3.94
N VAL A 80 1.33 -2.63 -3.50
CA VAL A 80 1.50 -3.81 -4.35
C VAL A 80 0.26 -4.66 -4.17
N ALA A 81 -0.50 -4.83 -5.25
CA ALA A 81 -1.68 -5.68 -5.23
C ALA A 81 -2.02 -6.17 -6.63
N GLN A 82 -2.76 -7.27 -6.69
CA GLN A 82 -3.41 -7.71 -7.92
C GLN A 82 -4.65 -6.86 -8.21
N ARG A 83 -4.95 -6.65 -9.49
CA ARG A 83 -6.19 -5.98 -9.90
C ARG A 83 -7.38 -6.94 -9.78
N LEU A 84 -8.42 -6.50 -9.08
CA LEU A 84 -9.62 -7.27 -8.77
C LEU A 84 -10.92 -6.60 -9.25
N HIS A 85 -10.98 -5.26 -9.21
CA HIS A 85 -12.17 -4.49 -9.61
C HIS A 85 -11.79 -3.08 -10.07
N GLU A 86 -12.64 -2.39 -10.84
CA GLU A 86 -12.37 -1.01 -11.28
C GLU A 86 -12.21 -0.03 -10.08
N MET A 87 -13.03 -0.22 -9.05
CA MET A 87 -13.01 0.56 -7.79
C MET A 87 -12.19 -0.08 -6.66
N ASP A 88 -11.37 -1.10 -6.94
CA ASP A 88 -10.50 -1.69 -5.91
C ASP A 88 -9.41 -0.71 -5.43
N PRO A 89 -8.64 -1.02 -4.38
CA PRO A 89 -7.65 -0.10 -3.85
C PRO A 89 -6.61 0.40 -4.88
N PRO A 90 -6.03 -0.45 -5.77
CA PRO A 90 -5.22 0.03 -6.89
C PRO A 90 -5.98 0.96 -7.84
N GLY A 91 -7.22 0.60 -8.19
CA GLY A 91 -8.09 1.39 -9.06
C GLY A 91 -8.34 2.79 -8.55
N TYR A 92 -8.70 2.87 -7.27
CA TYR A 92 -8.85 4.13 -6.57
C TYR A 92 -7.58 5.00 -6.66
N HIS A 93 -6.38 4.42 -6.46
CA HIS A 93 -5.12 5.18 -6.53
C HIS A 93 -4.77 5.64 -7.96
N ILE A 94 -5.09 4.81 -8.96
CA ILE A 94 -4.88 5.14 -10.36
C ILE A 94 -5.81 6.29 -10.77
N GLU A 95 -7.09 6.22 -10.41
CA GLU A 95 -8.07 7.27 -10.70
C GLU A 95 -7.70 8.60 -10.02
N LYS A 96 -7.20 8.55 -8.78
CA LYS A 96 -6.71 9.73 -8.06
C LYS A 96 -5.51 10.40 -8.73
N GLY A 97 -4.77 9.69 -9.59
CA GLY A 97 -3.67 10.23 -10.39
C GLY A 97 -2.46 10.73 -9.60
N THR A 98 -2.39 10.45 -8.29
CA THR A 98 -1.33 10.96 -7.40
C THR A 98 -0.08 10.06 -7.40
N TYR A 99 -0.22 8.80 -7.82
CA TYR A 99 0.82 7.80 -7.72
C TYR A 99 1.37 7.40 -9.09
N ARG A 100 2.67 7.08 -9.13
CA ARG A 100 3.26 6.42 -10.30
C ARG A 100 2.73 4.99 -10.37
N HIS A 101 2.03 4.66 -11.44
CA HIS A 101 1.54 3.32 -11.70
C HIS A 101 2.57 2.49 -12.46
N LEU A 102 2.86 1.28 -11.98
CA LEU A 102 3.63 0.26 -12.69
C LEU A 102 2.73 -0.96 -12.85
N ASN A 103 2.33 -1.26 -14.08
CA ASN A 103 1.57 -2.46 -14.41
C ASN A 103 2.53 -3.58 -14.80
N LEU A 104 2.38 -4.75 -14.20
CA LEU A 104 3.14 -5.96 -14.50
C LEU A 104 2.15 -7.07 -14.86
N PRO A 105 1.70 -7.14 -16.12
CA PRO A 105 0.74 -8.16 -16.53
C PRO A 105 1.38 -9.55 -16.45
N ALA A 106 0.58 -10.57 -16.12
CA ALA A 106 1.05 -11.95 -16.01
C ALA A 106 1.70 -12.45 -17.30
N ILE A 107 1.19 -12.01 -18.45
CA ILE A 107 1.77 -12.18 -19.77
C ILE A 107 2.05 -10.78 -20.34
N ALA A 108 3.26 -10.51 -20.80
CA ALA A 108 3.60 -9.21 -21.37
C ALA A 108 2.79 -8.99 -22.66
N GLU A 109 2.11 -7.86 -22.75
CA GLU A 109 1.34 -7.47 -23.94
C GLU A 109 2.19 -6.66 -24.93
N THR A 110 3.17 -5.94 -24.40
CA THR A 110 4.08 -5.08 -25.15
C THR A 110 5.52 -5.39 -24.76
N HIS A 111 6.47 -4.78 -25.45
CA HIS A 111 7.86 -4.85 -25.01
C HIS A 111 8.06 -3.98 -23.77
N GLU A 112 8.49 -4.59 -22.66
CA GLU A 112 8.66 -3.93 -21.38
C GLU A 112 10.14 -3.93 -21.00
N ARG A 113 10.63 -2.79 -20.51
CA ARG A 113 11.98 -2.64 -19.95
C ARG A 113 11.89 -1.97 -18.59
N ILE A 114 11.92 -2.75 -17.53
CA ILE A 114 11.54 -2.30 -16.18
C ILE A 114 12.79 -2.02 -15.35
N PRO A 115 13.03 -0.78 -14.90
CA PRO A 115 14.16 -0.49 -14.01
C PRO A 115 13.90 -1.07 -12.61
N ILE A 116 14.72 -2.03 -12.19
CA ILE A 116 14.67 -2.60 -10.82
C ILE A 116 15.77 -2.05 -9.91
N GLY A 117 16.51 -1.05 -10.39
CA GLY A 117 17.64 -0.44 -9.68
C GLY A 117 18.98 -1.07 -10.03
N ARG A 118 20.08 -0.49 -9.53
CA ARG A 118 21.47 -0.96 -9.75
C ARG A 118 21.85 -1.15 -11.23
N GLY A 119 21.27 -0.35 -12.12
CA GLY A 119 21.49 -0.45 -13.56
C GLY A 119 20.86 -1.70 -14.21
N GLN A 120 20.00 -2.42 -13.51
CA GLN A 120 19.33 -3.60 -14.02
C GLN A 120 17.99 -3.24 -14.66
N PHE A 121 17.76 -3.83 -15.83
CA PHE A 121 16.57 -3.65 -16.63
C PHE A 121 16.14 -4.99 -17.23
N PRO A 122 15.42 -5.83 -16.48
CA PRO A 122 14.75 -6.99 -17.08
C PRO A 122 13.91 -6.54 -18.27
N GLU A 123 14.08 -7.25 -19.37
CA GLU A 123 13.32 -7.05 -20.60
C GLU A 123 12.30 -8.18 -20.73
N ARG A 124 11.07 -7.82 -21.12
CA ARG A 124 10.02 -8.76 -21.47
C ARG A 124 9.54 -8.43 -22.87
N ARG A 125 9.39 -9.43 -23.72
CA ARG A 125 8.78 -9.35 -25.04
C ARG A 125 7.31 -9.74 -24.95
N PRO A 126 6.47 -9.31 -25.90
CA PRO A 126 5.10 -9.78 -25.97
C PRO A 126 5.03 -11.31 -25.89
N GLY A 127 4.23 -11.83 -24.95
CA GLY A 127 4.10 -13.26 -24.65
C GLY A 127 4.94 -13.77 -23.48
N ASP A 128 5.92 -13.01 -22.97
CA ASP A 128 6.75 -13.45 -21.86
C ASP A 128 5.96 -13.48 -20.54
N LEU A 129 6.11 -14.58 -19.79
CA LEU A 129 5.46 -14.73 -18.47
C LEU A 129 6.18 -13.89 -17.42
N LEU A 130 5.43 -13.30 -16.49
CA LEU A 130 5.99 -12.48 -15.41
C LEU A 130 6.76 -13.34 -14.40
N PHE A 131 6.22 -14.52 -14.06
CA PHE A 131 6.81 -15.43 -13.11
C PHE A 131 6.49 -16.90 -13.45
N PRO A 132 7.15 -17.46 -14.49
CA PRO A 132 6.83 -18.79 -15.03
C PRO A 132 7.00 -19.92 -14.01
N GLU A 133 7.89 -19.78 -13.02
CA GLU A 133 8.09 -20.78 -11.96
C GLU A 133 6.91 -20.86 -10.98
N ARG A 134 6.08 -19.81 -10.92
CA ARG A 134 4.90 -19.76 -10.05
C ARG A 134 3.61 -19.99 -10.82
N LEU A 135 3.48 -19.39 -12.00
CA LEU A 135 2.32 -19.50 -12.87
C LEU A 135 2.81 -19.73 -14.30
N ASP A 136 2.70 -20.98 -14.75
CA ASP A 136 3.05 -21.35 -16.12
C ASP A 136 1.95 -20.93 -17.11
N ARG A 137 2.19 -21.21 -18.39
CA ARG A 137 1.27 -20.86 -19.48
C ARG A 137 -0.03 -21.66 -19.43
N GLU A 138 -0.03 -22.85 -18.83
CA GLU A 138 -1.24 -23.69 -18.74
C GLU A 138 -2.17 -23.22 -17.62
N THR A 139 -1.61 -22.57 -16.59
CA THR A 139 -2.34 -22.06 -15.42
C THR A 139 -2.92 -20.65 -15.62
N LEU A 140 -2.35 -19.85 -16.53
CA LEU A 140 -2.77 -18.48 -16.85
C LEU A 140 -3.85 -18.42 -17.92
#